data_AF-A0A5M9JWZ3-F1
#
_entry.id   AF-A0A5M9JWZ3-F1
#
_cell.length_a   1.000
_cell.length_b   1.000
_cell.length_c   1.000
_cell.angle_alpha   90.00
_cell.angle_beta   90.00
_cell.angle_gamma   90.00
#
_symmetry.space_group_name_H-M   'P 1'
#
loop_
_entity.id
_entity.type
_entity.pdbx_description
1 polymer ?
#
loop_
_entity_poly.entity_id
_entity_poly.type
_entity_poly.pdbx_seq_one_letter_code
_entity_poly.pdbx_strand_id
1 'polypeptide(L)'
;MALYARIKQYLDPPAPVMEARVFVHLMRHGEAYHNLGHSNDQINVQSYAIPDPSLTDEGIKQAKAARERMAERCAVPDLVLTSPLARTIETTLHIFPVVNNGSRAPQPQIVAYDDLRESGAYLCNVRQDLTVLIDGYSHKGIDFATLSPVVPPIKSVIRTAQRSHVVRKEILSIAKIIRQGGGIWKGIYIQGPSVKNVGRYRGSNASKDIHIVVVSHGSFMKHLLPGKLYPQVYQLPGQN
;
A
#
# COMPACT_ATOMS: atom_id res chain seq x y z
N MET A 1 -5.13 53.29 15.50
CA MET A 1 -4.67 52.27 14.52
C MET A 1 -4.54 50.86 15.10
N ALA A 2 -3.94 50.65 16.29
CA ALA A 2 -3.76 49.31 16.87
C ALA A 2 -5.06 48.57 17.28
N LEU A 3 -6.07 49.29 17.76
CA LEU A 3 -7.36 48.69 18.16
C LEU A 3 -8.15 48.16 16.95
N TYR A 4 -8.14 48.91 15.83
CA TYR A 4 -8.77 48.51 14.58
C TYR A 4 -8.14 47.23 14.00
N ALA A 5 -6.81 47.12 14.03
CA ALA A 5 -6.11 45.91 13.59
C ALA A 5 -6.45 44.69 14.45
N ARG A 6 -6.57 44.86 15.78
CA ARG A 6 -7.00 43.77 16.69
C ARG A 6 -8.45 43.35 16.44
N ILE A 7 -9.38 44.29 16.27
CA ILE A 7 -10.79 43.98 16.01
C ILE A 7 -10.95 43.29 14.64
N LYS A 8 -10.20 43.74 13.62
CA LYS A 8 -10.22 43.12 12.29
C LYS A 8 -9.78 41.65 12.33
N GLN A 9 -8.79 41.32 13.16
CA GLN A 9 -8.32 39.94 13.36
C GLN A 9 -9.38 38.99 13.97
N TYR A 10 -10.38 39.52 14.69
CA TYR A 10 -11.50 38.74 15.24
C TYR A 10 -12.72 38.69 14.30
N LEU A 11 -12.81 39.61 13.34
CA LEU A 11 -13.91 39.71 12.37
C LEU A 11 -13.55 39.09 11.01
N ASP A 12 -12.27 38.90 10.72
CA ASP A 12 -11.82 38.14 9.56
C ASP A 12 -12.30 36.68 9.74
N PRO A 13 -13.04 36.12 8.76
CA PRO A 13 -13.45 34.73 8.84
C PRO A 13 -12.19 33.86 9.00
N PRO A 14 -12.25 32.79 9.82
CA PRO A 14 -11.10 31.91 10.01
C PRO A 14 -10.60 31.46 8.63
N ALA A 15 -9.28 31.51 8.45
CA ALA A 15 -8.66 31.05 7.20
C ALA A 15 -9.28 29.70 6.80
N PRO A 16 -9.62 29.51 5.51
CA PRO A 16 -10.29 28.29 5.07
C PRO A 16 -9.47 27.09 5.55
N VAL A 17 -10.10 26.21 6.33
CA VAL A 17 -9.47 24.97 6.77
C VAL A 17 -9.15 24.20 5.50
N MET A 18 -7.87 24.12 5.12
CA MET A 18 -7.45 23.25 4.05
C MET A 18 -7.77 21.81 4.48
N GLU A 19 -8.73 21.19 3.79
CA GLU A 19 -9.12 19.80 4.06
C GLU A 19 -7.93 18.86 3.81
N ALA A 20 -7.74 17.88 4.70
CA ALA A 20 -6.70 16.86 4.57
C ALA A 20 -6.90 16.07 3.29
N ARG A 21 -5.85 16.01 2.46
CA ARG A 21 -5.83 15.17 1.27
C ARG A 21 -5.56 13.73 1.65
N VAL A 22 -6.00 12.82 0.79
CA VAL A 22 -5.70 11.40 0.91
C VAL A 22 -4.78 11.03 -0.24
N PHE A 23 -3.57 10.61 0.07
CA PHE A 23 -2.59 10.08 -0.88
C PHE A 23 -2.59 8.56 -0.80
N VAL A 24 -2.78 7.94 -1.96
CA VAL A 24 -2.67 6.49 -2.13
C VAL A 24 -1.41 6.20 -2.94
N HIS A 25 -0.38 5.64 -2.31
CA HIS A 25 0.87 5.29 -2.95
C HIS A 25 0.80 3.84 -3.42
N LEU A 26 0.86 3.61 -4.73
CA LEU A 26 0.82 2.26 -5.29
C LEU A 26 2.23 1.76 -5.59
N MET A 27 2.59 0.60 -5.04
CA MET A 27 3.89 -0.05 -5.24
C MET A 27 3.75 -1.48 -5.74
N ARG A 28 4.27 -1.76 -6.93
CA ARG A 28 4.44 -3.15 -7.39
C ARG A 28 5.56 -3.82 -6.58
N HIS A 29 5.42 -5.12 -6.31
CA HIS A 29 6.52 -5.91 -5.76
C HIS A 29 7.80 -5.81 -6.61
N GLY A 30 8.96 -5.97 -5.97
CA GLY A 30 10.25 -6.12 -6.67
C GLY A 30 10.32 -7.43 -7.46
N GLU A 31 11.35 -7.61 -8.27
CA GLU A 31 11.56 -8.85 -9.04
C GLU A 31 11.49 -10.11 -8.15
N ALA A 32 10.70 -11.08 -8.57
CA ALA A 32 10.57 -12.38 -7.93
C ALA A 32 10.96 -13.50 -8.90
N TYR A 33 11.19 -14.72 -8.39
CA TYR A 33 11.66 -15.84 -9.23
C TYR A 33 10.75 -16.16 -10.43
N HIS A 34 9.44 -15.93 -10.32
CA HIS A 34 8.53 -16.10 -11.48
C HIS A 34 8.67 -15.02 -12.57
N ASN A 35 9.40 -13.93 -12.32
CA ASN A 35 9.70 -12.92 -13.34
C ASN A 35 10.94 -13.29 -14.18
N LEU A 36 11.75 -14.25 -13.72
CA LEU A 36 12.95 -14.66 -14.43
C LEU A 36 12.62 -15.38 -15.74
N GLY A 37 13.42 -15.11 -16.76
CA GLY A 37 13.22 -15.64 -18.12
C GLY A 37 12.12 -14.93 -18.90
N HIS A 38 11.57 -13.82 -18.41
CA HIS A 38 10.75 -12.92 -19.21
C HIS A 38 11.68 -11.96 -19.94
N SER A 39 11.69 -11.97 -21.28
CA SER A 39 12.54 -11.09 -22.09
C SER A 39 11.85 -10.75 -23.42
N ASN A 40 12.00 -9.51 -23.88
CA ASN A 40 11.52 -9.06 -25.21
C ASN A 40 10.11 -9.57 -25.59
N ASP A 41 9.12 -9.25 -24.74
CA ASP A 41 7.71 -9.69 -24.87
C ASP A 41 7.45 -11.21 -24.82
N GLN A 42 8.49 -12.02 -24.60
CA GLN A 42 8.37 -13.44 -24.34
C GLN A 42 8.21 -13.68 -22.84
N ILE A 43 7.12 -14.36 -22.49
CA ILE A 43 6.82 -14.77 -21.12
C ILE A 43 7.31 -16.21 -20.94
N ASN A 44 8.16 -16.44 -19.95
CA ASN A 44 8.42 -17.78 -19.45
C ASN A 44 7.20 -18.27 -18.66
N VAL A 45 6.27 -18.96 -19.32
CA VAL A 45 5.05 -19.46 -18.67
C VAL A 45 5.39 -20.56 -17.64
N GLN A 46 6.51 -21.27 -17.80
CA GLN A 46 6.90 -22.31 -16.84
C GLN A 46 7.25 -21.74 -15.47
N SER A 47 7.77 -20.51 -15.42
CA SER A 47 8.08 -19.84 -14.14
C SER A 47 6.82 -19.55 -13.32
N TYR A 48 5.63 -19.57 -13.92
CA TYR A 48 4.35 -19.42 -13.22
C TYR A 48 3.91 -20.67 -12.45
N ALA A 49 4.59 -21.80 -12.66
CA ALA A 49 4.40 -23.01 -11.87
C ALA A 49 5.09 -22.95 -10.51
N ILE A 50 6.02 -22.00 -10.29
CA ILE A 50 6.69 -21.80 -9.00
C ILE A 50 5.63 -21.32 -7.98
N PRO A 51 5.32 -22.08 -6.92
CA PRO A 51 4.33 -21.67 -5.92
C PRO A 51 4.83 -20.48 -5.11
N ASP A 52 3.95 -19.50 -4.89
CA ASP A 52 4.18 -18.27 -4.10
C ASP A 52 5.64 -17.79 -4.02
N PRO A 53 6.26 -17.42 -5.16
CA PRO A 53 7.70 -17.18 -5.25
C PRO A 53 8.13 -15.97 -4.43
N SER A 54 9.28 -16.10 -3.76
CA SER A 54 9.98 -15.01 -3.07
C SER A 54 10.64 -14.04 -4.07
N LEU A 55 11.12 -12.91 -3.56
CA LEU A 55 11.98 -11.98 -4.28
C LEU A 55 13.32 -12.63 -4.65
N THR A 56 13.89 -12.13 -5.75
CA THR A 56 15.30 -12.34 -6.08
C THR A 56 16.18 -11.35 -5.31
N ASP A 57 17.50 -11.54 -5.32
CA ASP A 57 18.43 -10.54 -4.78
C ASP A 57 18.25 -9.17 -5.43
N GLU A 58 17.92 -9.15 -6.73
CA GLU A 58 17.64 -7.91 -7.45
C GLU A 58 16.31 -7.29 -7.00
N GLY A 59 15.27 -8.10 -6.79
CA GLY A 59 14.01 -7.64 -6.20
C GLY A 59 14.19 -7.03 -4.80
N ILE A 60 15.07 -7.59 -3.99
CA ILE A 60 15.42 -7.04 -2.67
C ILE A 60 16.10 -5.66 -2.82
N LYS A 61 17.05 -5.51 -3.76
CA LYS A 61 17.68 -4.21 -4.03
C LYS A 61 16.66 -3.18 -4.51
N GLN A 62 15.75 -3.57 -5.41
CA GLN A 62 14.66 -2.73 -5.89
C GLN A 62 13.76 -2.25 -4.74
N ALA A 63 13.39 -3.16 -3.83
CA ALA A 63 12.58 -2.81 -2.66
C ALA A 63 13.32 -1.85 -1.70
N LYS A 64 14.61 -2.05 -1.47
CA LYS A 64 15.44 -1.13 -0.68
C LYS A 64 15.56 0.26 -1.33
N ALA A 65 15.73 0.33 -2.65
CA ALA A 65 15.72 1.61 -3.36
C ALA A 65 14.33 2.29 -3.32
N ALA A 66 13.25 1.52 -3.33
CA ALA A 66 11.89 2.05 -3.17
C ALA A 66 11.67 2.65 -1.77
N ARG A 67 12.30 2.10 -0.72
CA ARG A 67 12.30 2.69 0.63
C ARG A 67 12.82 4.11 0.64
N GLU A 68 13.96 4.36 0.00
CA GLU A 68 14.60 5.68 -0.03
C GLU A 68 13.68 6.72 -0.67
N ARG A 69 13.10 6.38 -1.84
CA ARG A 69 12.11 7.24 -2.52
C ARG A 69 10.83 7.41 -1.72
N MET A 70 10.39 6.39 -0.99
CA MET A 70 9.20 6.50 -0.15
C MET A 70 9.46 7.39 1.06
N ALA A 71 10.65 7.32 1.65
CA ALA A 71 11.04 8.15 2.79
C ALA A 71 11.01 9.66 2.46
N GLU A 72 11.36 10.02 1.22
CA GLU A 72 11.23 11.40 0.70
C GLU A 72 9.78 11.89 0.63
N ARG A 73 8.82 10.98 0.46
CA ARG A 73 7.38 11.31 0.33
C ARG A 73 6.65 11.24 1.66
N CYS A 74 6.82 10.13 2.37
CA CYS A 74 6.21 9.84 3.66
C CYS A 74 6.94 8.65 4.29
N ALA A 75 7.91 8.94 5.17
CA ALA A 75 8.70 7.91 5.85
C ALA A 75 7.85 6.96 6.70
N VAL A 76 6.75 7.46 7.28
CA VAL A 76 5.83 6.68 8.12
C VAL A 76 4.41 6.95 7.66
N PRO A 77 3.89 6.17 6.68
CA PRO A 77 2.50 6.28 6.25
C PRO A 77 1.54 5.90 7.38
N ASP A 78 0.29 6.35 7.29
CA ASP A 78 -0.73 6.03 8.30
C ASP A 78 -1.14 4.54 8.22
N LEU A 79 -1.09 3.95 7.01
CA LEU A 79 -1.35 2.52 6.79
C LEU A 79 -0.58 1.98 5.58
N VAL A 80 -0.10 0.74 5.68
CA VAL A 80 0.37 -0.05 4.55
C VAL A 80 -0.54 -1.25 4.37
N LEU A 81 -1.23 -1.34 3.23
CA LEU A 81 -1.94 -2.53 2.80
C LEU A 81 -1.02 -3.33 1.87
N THR A 82 -0.84 -4.62 2.16
CA THR A 82 0.00 -5.49 1.34
C THR A 82 -0.75 -6.72 0.86
N SER A 83 -0.46 -7.17 -0.35
CA SER A 83 -0.92 -8.48 -0.79
C SER A 83 -0.28 -9.58 0.06
N PRO A 84 -1.00 -10.67 0.34
CA PRO A 84 -0.48 -11.78 1.15
C PRO A 84 0.45 -12.74 0.40
N LEU A 85 0.83 -12.45 -0.85
CA LEU A 85 1.84 -13.24 -1.58
C LEU A 85 3.26 -12.91 -1.08
N ALA A 86 4.14 -13.91 -1.03
CA ALA A 86 5.46 -13.82 -0.40
C ALA A 86 6.27 -12.63 -0.94
N ARG A 87 6.38 -12.50 -2.27
CA ARG A 87 7.04 -11.36 -2.94
C ARG A 87 6.53 -9.97 -2.53
N THR A 88 5.22 -9.81 -2.26
CA THR A 88 4.67 -8.52 -1.83
C THR A 88 4.93 -8.29 -0.35
N ILE A 89 4.86 -9.33 0.47
CA ILE A 89 5.23 -9.28 1.89
C ILE A 89 6.71 -8.89 2.05
N GLU A 90 7.61 -9.57 1.35
CA GLU A 90 9.05 -9.29 1.39
C GLU A 90 9.37 -7.88 0.88
N THR A 91 8.74 -7.46 -0.23
CA THR A 91 8.88 -6.08 -0.72
C THR A 91 8.47 -5.08 0.37
N THR A 92 7.33 -5.33 1.03
CA THR A 92 6.80 -4.47 2.09
C THR A 92 7.77 -4.37 3.26
N LEU A 93 8.33 -5.49 3.70
CA LEU A 93 9.27 -5.55 4.83
C LEU A 93 10.62 -4.91 4.52
N HIS A 94 11.06 -4.92 3.26
CA HIS A 94 12.26 -4.19 2.85
C HIS A 94 12.02 -2.68 2.74
N ILE A 95 10.82 -2.25 2.38
CA ILE A 95 10.42 -0.84 2.34
C ILE A 95 10.18 -0.30 3.76
N PHE A 96 9.45 -1.03 4.59
CA PHE A 96 9.09 -0.65 5.96
C PHE A 96 9.61 -1.67 6.97
N PRO A 97 10.94 -1.71 7.20
CA PRO A 97 11.53 -2.68 8.11
C PRO A 97 11.09 -2.42 9.55
N VAL A 98 10.73 -3.49 10.25
CA VAL A 98 10.45 -3.44 11.69
C VAL A 98 11.77 -3.43 12.45
N VAL A 99 11.99 -2.37 13.23
CA VAL A 99 13.17 -2.21 14.07
C VAL A 99 12.86 -2.75 15.47
N ASN A 100 13.26 -3.99 15.76
CA ASN A 100 13.05 -4.65 17.05
C ASN A 100 14.19 -4.40 18.08
N ASN A 101 14.90 -3.28 17.96
CA ASN A 101 16.08 -3.00 18.79
C ASN A 101 15.77 -2.12 20.02
N GLY A 102 14.54 -2.18 20.57
CA GLY A 102 14.09 -1.28 21.65
C GLY A 102 13.94 0.20 21.25
N SER A 103 14.14 0.51 19.96
CA SER A 103 13.95 1.85 19.40
C SER A 103 12.47 2.21 19.35
N ARG A 104 12.11 3.41 19.84
CA ARG A 104 10.76 3.99 19.72
C ARG A 104 10.49 4.61 18.35
N ALA A 105 11.29 4.27 17.33
CA ALA A 105 11.11 4.76 15.97
C ALA A 105 9.67 4.47 15.50
N PRO A 106 8.94 5.48 15.02
CA PRO A 106 7.58 5.26 14.53
C PRO A 106 7.60 4.30 13.33
N GLN A 107 6.67 3.36 13.32
CA GLN A 107 6.49 2.40 12.22
C GLN A 107 5.04 2.48 11.74
N PRO A 108 4.80 2.27 10.43
CA PRO A 108 3.44 2.22 9.94
C PRO A 108 2.74 0.95 10.41
N GLN A 109 1.41 1.00 10.53
CA GLN A 109 0.60 -0.21 10.64
C GLN A 109 0.65 -0.95 9.28
N ILE A 110 0.97 -2.25 9.28
CA ILE A 110 1.04 -3.07 8.08
C ILE A 110 -0.01 -4.17 8.15
N VAL A 111 -0.89 -4.24 7.14
CA VAL A 111 -2.01 -5.17 7.10
C VAL A 111 -2.01 -5.93 5.78
N ALA A 112 -2.04 -7.26 5.85
CA ALA A 112 -2.21 -8.11 4.69
C ALA A 112 -3.68 -8.15 4.27
N TYR A 113 -3.97 -7.98 2.97
CA TYR A 113 -5.34 -7.95 2.44
C TYR A 113 -5.51 -8.83 1.20
N ASP A 114 -6.36 -9.84 1.31
CA ASP A 114 -6.56 -10.88 0.29
C ASP A 114 -6.96 -10.29 -1.09
N ASP A 115 -7.78 -9.25 -1.15
CA ASP A 115 -8.20 -8.69 -2.44
C ASP A 115 -7.09 -7.95 -3.20
N LEU A 116 -5.88 -7.82 -2.64
CA LEU A 116 -4.71 -7.26 -3.32
C LEU A 116 -3.86 -8.28 -4.10
N ARG A 117 -4.19 -9.59 -4.08
CA ARG A 117 -3.44 -10.63 -4.83
C ARG A 117 -3.36 -10.34 -6.34
N GLU A 118 -2.45 -11.01 -7.05
CA GLU A 118 -2.35 -10.84 -8.51
C GLU A 118 -3.58 -11.41 -9.24
N SER A 119 -3.67 -11.07 -10.51
CA SER A 119 -4.63 -11.58 -11.49
C SER A 119 -4.15 -12.87 -12.13
N GLY A 120 -5.10 -13.70 -12.55
CA GLY A 120 -4.80 -14.92 -13.31
C GLY A 120 -4.63 -16.15 -12.43
N ALA A 121 -4.97 -17.29 -13.00
CA ALA A 121 -5.06 -18.58 -12.31
C ALA A 121 -3.75 -19.37 -12.46
N TYR A 122 -2.68 -18.83 -11.87
CA TYR A 122 -1.35 -19.44 -11.87
C TYR A 122 -0.92 -19.82 -10.45
N LEU A 123 -0.10 -20.87 -10.31
CA LEU A 123 0.36 -21.35 -9.00
C LEU A 123 1.14 -20.27 -8.24
N CYS A 124 1.90 -19.44 -8.96
CA CYS A 124 2.59 -18.29 -8.37
C CYS A 124 1.67 -17.21 -7.77
N ASN A 125 0.36 -17.28 -8.02
CA ASN A 125 -0.64 -16.34 -7.49
C ASN A 125 -1.50 -16.91 -6.36
N VAL A 126 -1.21 -18.14 -5.94
CA VAL A 126 -1.81 -18.77 -4.77
C VAL A 126 -0.92 -18.44 -3.57
N ARG A 127 -1.50 -17.84 -2.53
CA ARG A 127 -0.76 -17.54 -1.31
C ARG A 127 -0.58 -18.80 -0.46
N GLN A 128 0.42 -18.75 0.41
CA GLN A 128 0.56 -19.72 1.50
C GLN A 128 -0.65 -19.71 2.45
N ASP A 129 -0.77 -20.79 3.21
CA ASP A 129 -1.73 -20.93 4.30
C ASP A 129 -1.53 -19.86 5.38
N LEU A 130 -2.62 -19.50 6.06
CA LEU A 130 -2.60 -18.44 7.07
C LEU A 130 -1.61 -18.72 8.22
N THR A 131 -1.51 -19.98 8.65
CA THR A 131 -0.57 -20.40 9.70
C THR A 131 0.88 -20.16 9.29
N VAL A 132 1.24 -20.55 8.06
CA VAL A 132 2.59 -20.34 7.50
C VAL A 132 2.93 -18.85 7.43
N LEU A 133 1.97 -18.01 7.01
CA LEU A 133 2.15 -16.56 6.97
C LEU A 133 2.35 -15.95 8.37
N ILE A 134 1.54 -16.36 9.34
CA ILE A 134 1.63 -15.88 10.73
C ILE A 134 3.00 -16.25 11.32
N ASP A 135 3.39 -17.52 11.21
CA ASP A 135 4.65 -18.02 11.76
C ASP A 135 5.85 -17.31 11.12
N GLY A 136 5.80 -17.12 9.79
CA GLY A 136 6.91 -16.51 9.03
C GLY A 136 7.05 -15.00 9.19
N TYR A 137 5.96 -14.28 9.51
CA TYR A 137 5.94 -12.82 9.34
C TYR A 137 5.23 -12.01 10.43
N SER A 138 4.42 -12.58 11.33
CA SER A 138 3.74 -11.78 12.36
C SER A 138 4.71 -11.11 13.34
N HIS A 139 5.82 -11.78 13.66
CA HIS A 139 6.90 -11.20 14.46
C HIS A 139 7.63 -10.02 13.77
N LYS A 140 7.35 -9.80 12.47
CA LYS A 140 7.82 -8.68 11.66
C LYS A 140 6.73 -7.61 11.47
N GLY A 141 5.72 -7.56 12.35
CA GLY A 141 4.75 -6.47 12.44
C GLY A 141 3.63 -6.47 11.39
N ILE A 142 3.44 -7.56 10.65
CA ILE A 142 2.33 -7.69 9.70
C ILE A 142 1.12 -8.30 10.40
N ASP A 143 -0.02 -7.62 10.27
CA ASP A 143 -1.32 -8.12 10.70
C ASP A 143 -2.01 -8.90 9.57
N PHE A 144 -2.35 -10.17 9.86
CA PHE A 144 -3.02 -11.08 8.94
C PHE A 144 -4.50 -11.31 9.25
N ALA A 145 -5.06 -10.63 10.26
CA ALA A 145 -6.41 -10.90 10.74
C ALA A 145 -7.51 -10.58 9.70
N THR A 146 -7.21 -9.83 8.64
CA THR A 146 -8.17 -9.58 7.55
C THR A 146 -8.18 -10.66 6.46
N LEU A 147 -7.27 -11.64 6.53
CA LEU A 147 -7.21 -12.74 5.59
C LEU A 147 -8.27 -13.79 5.89
N SER A 148 -8.77 -14.45 4.85
CA SER A 148 -9.60 -15.65 5.01
C SER A 148 -8.77 -16.79 5.62
N PRO A 149 -9.31 -17.59 6.56
CA PRO A 149 -8.62 -18.78 7.04
C PRO A 149 -8.44 -19.82 5.93
N VAL A 150 -9.34 -19.83 4.94
CA VAL A 150 -9.25 -20.67 3.74
C VAL A 150 -8.50 -19.91 2.65
N VAL A 151 -7.48 -20.54 2.07
CA VAL A 151 -6.76 -19.98 0.92
C VAL A 151 -7.75 -19.77 -0.23
N PRO A 152 -7.88 -18.54 -0.74
CA PRO A 152 -8.76 -18.26 -1.86
C PRO A 152 -8.40 -19.13 -3.09
N PRO A 153 -9.41 -19.59 -3.85
CA PRO A 153 -9.16 -20.48 -4.97
C PRO A 153 -8.31 -19.80 -6.05
N ILE A 154 -7.47 -20.60 -6.72
CA ILE A 154 -6.60 -20.16 -7.81
C ILE A 154 -7.38 -19.43 -8.92
N LYS A 155 -8.57 -19.94 -9.24
CA LYS A 155 -9.57 -19.24 -10.04
C LYS A 155 -10.47 -18.47 -9.08
N SER A 156 -10.17 -17.19 -8.92
CA SER A 156 -10.99 -16.28 -8.12
C SER A 156 -12.43 -16.28 -8.61
N VAL A 157 -13.39 -16.40 -7.69
CA VAL A 157 -14.84 -16.39 -7.97
C VAL A 157 -15.24 -15.04 -8.60
N ILE A 158 -14.67 -13.95 -8.09
CA ILE A 158 -14.84 -12.61 -8.65
C ILE A 158 -13.63 -12.23 -9.51
N ARG A 159 -13.89 -11.51 -10.61
CA ARG A 159 -12.86 -11.07 -11.54
C ARG A 159 -11.98 -9.99 -10.90
N THR A 160 -10.74 -9.85 -11.37
CA THR A 160 -9.81 -8.80 -10.91
C THR A 160 -10.43 -7.41 -10.91
N ALA A 161 -11.19 -7.05 -11.94
CA ALA A 161 -11.86 -5.74 -12.03
C ALA A 161 -12.88 -5.52 -10.89
N GLN A 162 -13.57 -6.58 -10.46
CA GLN A 162 -14.50 -6.50 -9.33
C GLN A 162 -13.74 -6.36 -8.01
N ARG A 163 -12.68 -7.16 -7.82
CA ARG A 163 -11.78 -7.04 -6.66
C ARG A 163 -11.19 -5.63 -6.56
N SER A 164 -10.73 -5.06 -7.66
CA SER A 164 -10.15 -3.71 -7.64
C SER A 164 -11.20 -2.64 -7.32
N HIS A 165 -12.45 -2.82 -7.74
CA HIS A 165 -13.56 -1.94 -7.34
C HIS A 165 -13.84 -2.00 -5.83
N VAL A 166 -13.86 -3.22 -5.27
CA VAL A 166 -13.97 -3.43 -3.82
C VAL A 166 -12.81 -2.73 -3.12
N VAL A 167 -11.56 -3.00 -3.51
CA VAL A 167 -10.37 -2.39 -2.90
C VAL A 167 -10.42 -0.86 -2.95
N ARG A 168 -10.85 -0.23 -4.05
CA ARG A 168 -11.02 1.23 -4.08
C ARG A 168 -12.00 1.74 -3.03
N LYS A 169 -13.16 1.07 -2.90
CA LYS A 169 -14.16 1.42 -1.88
C LYS A 169 -13.62 1.24 -0.46
N GLU A 170 -12.86 0.18 -0.22
CA GLU A 170 -12.22 -0.08 1.07
C GLU A 170 -11.18 0.99 1.40
N ILE A 171 -10.31 1.37 0.45
CA ILE A 171 -9.32 2.45 0.65
C ILE A 171 -10.00 3.76 1.04
N LEU A 172 -11.12 4.11 0.38
CA LEU A 172 -11.90 5.30 0.75
C LEU A 172 -12.53 5.20 2.14
N SER A 173 -12.98 4.00 2.53
CA SER A 173 -13.57 3.74 3.85
C SER A 173 -12.51 3.82 4.95
N ILE A 174 -11.34 3.21 4.72
CA ILE A 174 -10.16 3.30 5.58
C ILE A 174 -9.74 4.76 5.76
N ALA A 175 -9.67 5.54 4.67
CA ALA A 175 -9.30 6.95 4.77
C ALA A 175 -10.27 7.76 5.64
N LYS A 176 -11.57 7.45 5.60
CA LYS A 176 -12.56 8.04 6.50
C LYS A 176 -12.33 7.63 7.96
N ILE A 177 -12.07 6.33 8.20
CA ILE A 177 -11.77 5.80 9.54
C ILE A 177 -10.55 6.52 10.13
N ILE A 178 -9.45 6.63 9.37
CA ILE A 178 -8.25 7.36 9.80
C ILE A 178 -8.60 8.80 10.11
N ARG A 179 -9.31 9.51 9.21
CA ARG A 179 -9.70 10.91 9.41
C ARG A 179 -10.53 11.13 10.68
N GLN A 180 -11.34 10.16 11.06
CA GLN A 180 -12.21 10.21 12.25
C GLN A 180 -11.49 9.86 13.56
N GLY A 181 -10.18 9.58 13.51
CA GLY A 181 -9.39 9.24 14.70
C GLY A 181 -9.12 7.75 14.89
N GLY A 182 -9.53 6.92 13.92
CA GLY A 182 -9.38 5.47 13.95
C GLY A 182 -10.71 4.73 14.11
N GLY A 183 -10.67 3.41 14.00
CA GLY A 183 -11.88 2.57 14.05
C GLY A 183 -11.68 1.17 13.46
N ILE A 184 -12.74 0.37 13.48
CA ILE A 184 -12.68 -1.02 13.05
C ILE A 184 -12.88 -1.16 11.54
N TRP A 185 -11.96 -1.87 10.88
CA TRP A 185 -12.05 -2.28 9.49
C TRP A 185 -11.77 -3.78 9.40
N LYS A 186 -12.73 -4.56 8.88
CA LYS A 186 -12.59 -6.02 8.68
C LYS A 186 -12.02 -6.77 9.91
N GLY A 187 -12.48 -6.41 11.11
CA GLY A 187 -12.09 -7.07 12.36
C GLY A 187 -10.79 -6.54 13.00
N ILE A 188 -10.07 -5.63 12.35
CA ILE A 188 -8.87 -4.99 12.92
C ILE A 188 -9.12 -3.53 13.24
N TYR A 189 -8.36 -2.99 14.20
CA TYR A 189 -8.39 -1.55 14.50
C TYR A 189 -7.40 -0.80 13.62
N ILE A 190 -7.89 0.13 12.81
CA ILE A 190 -7.10 1.09 12.04
C ILE A 190 -6.88 2.32 12.90
N GLN A 191 -5.62 2.72 13.04
CA GLN A 191 -5.25 3.90 13.83
C GLN A 191 -5.67 5.20 13.16
N GLY A 192 -5.94 6.23 13.97
CA GLY A 192 -6.12 7.60 13.50
C GLY A 192 -4.83 8.22 12.95
N PRO A 193 -4.85 9.52 12.58
CA PRO A 193 -3.71 10.17 11.94
C PRO A 193 -2.50 10.12 12.87
N SER A 194 -1.34 9.67 12.36
CA SER A 194 -0.15 9.55 13.19
C SER A 194 0.25 10.94 13.74
N VAL A 195 0.25 11.10 15.07
CA VAL A 195 0.57 12.35 15.81
C VAL A 195 2.01 12.82 15.59
N LYS A 196 2.84 12.09 14.83
CA LYS A 196 4.31 12.18 14.90
C LYS A 196 5.00 12.88 13.73
N ASN A 197 4.29 13.36 12.71
CA ASN A 197 4.86 14.22 11.65
C ASN A 197 4.98 15.70 12.10
N VAL A 198 5.13 15.95 13.39
CA VAL A 198 5.21 17.29 13.97
C VAL A 198 6.60 17.86 13.72
N GLY A 199 6.76 18.54 12.58
CA GLY A 199 7.53 19.78 12.60
C GLY A 199 6.85 20.72 13.61
N ARG A 200 7.62 21.32 14.51
CA ARG A 200 7.14 22.24 15.56
C ARG A 200 6.42 23.47 14.96
N TYR A 201 5.16 23.31 14.56
CA TYR A 201 4.27 24.44 14.30
C TYR A 201 3.01 24.24 15.14
N ARG A 202 3.11 24.65 16.41
CA ARG A 202 1.95 24.96 17.25
C ARG A 202 1.26 26.16 16.61
N GLY A 203 0.17 25.95 15.88
CA GLY A 203 -0.70 27.07 15.48
C GLY A 203 -1.59 26.91 14.25
N SER A 204 -1.53 25.84 13.46
CA SER A 204 -2.43 25.69 12.31
C SER A 204 -3.51 24.64 12.55
N ASN A 205 -4.79 25.05 12.42
CA ASN A 205 -5.96 24.16 12.24
C ASN A 205 -5.92 23.40 10.89
N ALA A 206 -4.73 23.06 10.39
CA ALA A 206 -4.57 22.35 9.13
C ALA A 206 -4.86 20.86 9.35
N SER A 207 -5.85 20.35 8.64
CA SER A 207 -6.16 18.93 8.60
C SER A 207 -4.97 18.18 7.97
N LYS A 208 -4.40 17.18 8.66
CA LYS A 208 -3.18 16.47 8.20
C LYS A 208 -3.51 15.51 7.06
N ASP A 209 -2.71 15.56 5.99
CA ASP A 209 -2.79 14.59 4.89
C ASP A 209 -2.65 13.14 5.37
N ILE A 210 -3.45 12.26 4.77
CA ILE A 210 -3.49 10.82 5.05
C ILE A 210 -2.71 10.11 3.96
N HIS A 211 -1.77 9.24 4.35
CA HIS A 211 -0.99 8.44 3.41
C HIS A 211 -1.27 6.95 3.61
N ILE A 212 -1.84 6.32 2.58
CA ILE A 212 -2.06 4.88 2.51
C ILE A 212 -1.14 4.32 1.43
N VAL A 213 -0.30 3.36 1.77
CA VAL A 213 0.53 2.64 0.81
C VAL A 213 -0.15 1.32 0.46
N VAL A 214 -0.17 0.96 -0.82
CA VAL A 214 -0.72 -0.31 -1.31
C VAL A 214 0.39 -1.04 -2.07
N VAL A 215 0.86 -2.15 -1.51
CA VAL A 215 1.87 -3.02 -2.12
C VAL A 215 1.17 -4.24 -2.76
N SER A 216 1.28 -4.37 -4.08
CA SER A 216 0.54 -5.37 -4.86
C SER A 216 1.30 -5.72 -6.16
N HIS A 217 0.59 -6.04 -7.23
CA HIS A 217 1.13 -6.69 -8.43
C HIS A 217 0.81 -5.92 -9.70
N GLY A 218 1.59 -6.19 -10.75
CA GLY A 218 1.52 -5.44 -12.00
C GLY A 218 0.12 -5.46 -12.61
N SER A 219 -0.47 -6.63 -12.81
CA SER A 219 -1.77 -6.74 -13.50
C SER A 219 -2.91 -6.23 -12.63
N PHE A 220 -2.94 -6.59 -11.35
CA PHE A 220 -3.91 -6.07 -10.39
C PHE A 220 -3.91 -4.55 -10.32
N MET A 221 -2.73 -3.91 -10.29
CA MET A 221 -2.63 -2.44 -10.24
C MET A 221 -3.19 -1.76 -11.47
N LYS A 222 -3.09 -2.36 -12.65
CA LYS A 222 -3.76 -1.81 -13.86
C LYS A 222 -5.25 -1.68 -13.66
N HIS A 223 -5.85 -2.66 -12.99
CA HIS A 223 -7.26 -2.64 -12.64
C HIS A 223 -7.58 -1.74 -11.45
N LEU A 224 -6.61 -1.39 -10.60
CA LEU A 224 -6.81 -0.53 -9.42
C LEU A 224 -6.69 0.96 -9.76
N LEU A 225 -5.82 1.32 -10.71
CA LEU A 225 -5.75 2.69 -11.20
C LEU A 225 -7.11 3.11 -11.79
N PRO A 226 -7.61 4.32 -11.53
CA PRO A 226 -8.77 4.83 -12.24
C PRO A 226 -8.44 4.88 -13.74
N GLY A 227 -9.39 4.54 -14.60
CA GLY A 227 -9.17 4.34 -16.05
C GLY A 227 -8.58 5.54 -16.82
N LYS A 228 -8.43 6.71 -16.19
CA LYS A 228 -7.79 7.91 -16.74
C LYS A 228 -6.28 8.05 -16.44
N LEU A 229 -5.71 7.21 -15.56
CA LEU A 229 -4.30 7.28 -15.14
C LEU A 229 -3.41 6.23 -15.81
N TYR A 230 -3.95 5.42 -16.71
CA TYR A 230 -3.10 4.70 -17.66
C TYR A 230 -2.74 5.69 -18.77
N PRO A 231 -1.47 6.10 -18.94
CA PRO A 231 -1.07 6.56 -20.26
C PRO A 231 -1.44 5.41 -21.20
N GLN A 232 -2.26 5.70 -22.21
CA GLN A 232 -2.26 4.88 -23.40
C GLN A 232 -0.79 4.70 -23.73
N VAL A 233 -0.33 3.45 -23.80
CA VAL A 233 1.03 3.16 -24.25
C VAL A 233 1.15 3.91 -25.57
N TYR A 234 1.87 5.02 -25.58
CA TYR A 234 2.27 5.67 -26.81
C TYR A 234 3.10 4.61 -27.51
N GLN A 235 2.50 3.94 -28.49
CA GLN A 235 3.28 3.34 -29.56
C GLN A 235 4.15 4.48 -30.08
N LEU A 236 5.46 4.33 -29.92
CA LEU A 236 6.40 5.20 -30.59
C LEU A 236 6.07 5.11 -32.08
N PRO A 237 5.81 6.24 -32.76
CA PRO A 237 5.53 6.22 -34.19
C PRO A 237 6.80 5.76 -34.91
N GLY A 238 6.75 4.60 -35.58
CA GLY A 238 7.85 4.15 -36.43
C GLY A 238 8.20 2.66 -36.44
N GLN A 239 7.26 1.74 -36.21
CA GLN A 239 7.46 0.33 -36.57
C GLN A 239 6.35 -0.13 -37.52
N ASN A 240 6.61 0.04 -38.82
CA ASN A 240 6.07 -0.81 -39.88
C ASN A 240 7.03 -1.98 -40.09
#